data_AF-A0A8H7F237-F1
#
_entry.id   AF-A0A8H7F237-F1
#
_cell.length_a   1.000
_cell.length_b   1.000
_cell.length_c   1.000
_cell.angle_alpha   90.00
_cell.angle_beta   90.00
_cell.angle_gamma   90.00
#
_symmetry.space_group_name_H-M   'P 1'
#
loop_
_entity.id
_entity.type
_entity.pdbx_description
1 polymer ?
#
loop_
_entity_poly.entity_id
_entity_poly.type
_entity_poly.pdbx_seq_one_letter_code
_entity_poly.pdbx_strand_id
1 'polypeptide(L)'
;MVNMCNGFSPGSNYWNLSCFHLLTTRFAAFRRGFPVLKLLESVFEDFRPGLTELGKLKEVPLRLLNYAAICGRIDVQFTIPIEMDVKYSEPWNSSCEHEKVVLDGLPQRRVTVTHFKRCLLIDNSGGDVAYAYISRFKIRAREHHAWALAQLKLYKECLFCSRRLAHHFFNNPDQLATVFVDSTEMCYIELSFVDPDDGVSKWRYRFCHSGLPSRIN
;
A
#
# COMPACT_ATOMS: atom_id res chain seq x y z
N MET A 1 -20.68 16.11 -5.91
CA MET A 1 -19.81 15.02 -5.42
C MET A 1 -19.26 14.12 -6.53
N VAL A 2 -20.06 13.63 -7.48
CA VAL A 2 -19.56 12.80 -8.61
C VAL A 2 -18.43 13.48 -9.39
N ASN A 3 -18.57 14.78 -9.70
CA ASN A 3 -17.52 15.56 -10.37
C ASN A 3 -16.20 15.63 -9.57
N MET A 4 -16.29 15.65 -8.24
CA MET A 4 -15.11 15.65 -7.37
C MET A 4 -14.46 14.26 -7.35
N CYS A 5 -15.22 13.17 -7.29
CA CYS A 5 -14.65 11.81 -7.37
C CYS A 5 -13.88 11.57 -8.66
N ASN A 6 -14.41 12.05 -9.80
CA ASN A 6 -13.78 11.89 -11.11
C ASN A 6 -12.64 12.89 -11.35
N GLY A 7 -12.74 14.09 -10.77
CA GLY A 7 -11.79 15.19 -10.98
C GLY A 7 -10.70 15.31 -9.92
N PHE A 8 -10.64 14.42 -8.93
CA PHE A 8 -9.62 14.46 -7.88
C PHE A 8 -8.28 13.93 -8.40
N SER A 9 -7.45 14.84 -8.89
CA SER A 9 -6.14 14.55 -9.48
C SER A 9 -5.20 15.75 -9.33
N PRO A 10 -3.87 15.53 -9.29
CA PRO A 10 -2.90 16.62 -9.26
C PRO A 10 -3.17 17.66 -10.35
N GLY A 11 -3.07 18.95 -9.98
CA GLY A 11 -3.32 20.08 -10.89
C GLY A 11 -4.79 20.44 -11.11
N SER A 12 -5.75 19.71 -10.53
CA SER A 12 -7.16 20.11 -10.58
C SER A 12 -7.55 20.99 -9.39
N ASN A 13 -8.63 21.77 -9.54
CA ASN A 13 -9.20 22.56 -8.44
C ASN A 13 -9.69 21.70 -7.26
N TYR A 14 -9.85 20.38 -7.46
CA TYR A 14 -10.23 19.44 -6.42
C TYR A 14 -9.01 18.89 -5.65
N TRP A 15 -7.77 19.17 -6.07
CA TRP A 15 -6.55 18.68 -5.40
C TRP A 15 -6.17 19.55 -4.20
N ASN A 16 -6.96 19.47 -3.14
CA ASN A 16 -6.69 20.17 -1.89
C ASN A 16 -7.20 19.37 -0.68
N LEU A 17 -6.71 19.74 0.50
CA LEU A 17 -7.02 19.05 1.76
C LEU A 17 -8.52 19.05 2.08
N SER A 18 -9.25 20.12 1.75
CA SER A 18 -10.70 20.21 1.97
C SER A 18 -11.48 19.20 1.13
N CYS A 19 -11.15 19.09 -0.16
CA CYS A 19 -11.73 18.07 -1.05
C CYS A 19 -11.33 16.66 -0.62
N PHE A 20 -10.07 16.45 -0.22
CA PHE A 20 -9.61 15.19 0.35
C PHE A 20 -10.44 14.79 1.58
N HIS A 21 -10.67 15.72 2.51
CA HIS A 21 -11.50 15.47 3.69
C HIS A 21 -12.93 15.11 3.33
N LEU A 22 -13.55 15.80 2.36
CA LEU A 22 -14.89 15.45 1.90
C LEU A 22 -14.93 14.03 1.33
N LEU A 23 -13.96 13.65 0.50
CA LEU A 23 -13.88 12.32 -0.09
C LEU A 23 -13.65 11.22 0.98
N THR A 24 -12.88 11.51 2.02
CA THR A 24 -12.54 10.51 3.05
C THR A 24 -13.52 10.47 4.23
N THR A 25 -14.40 11.45 4.41
CA THR A 25 -15.30 11.49 5.59
C THR A 25 -16.78 11.35 5.28
N ARG A 26 -17.21 11.54 4.03
CA ARG A 26 -18.65 11.65 3.69
C ARG A 26 -19.25 10.44 2.99
N PHE A 27 -18.45 9.44 2.64
CA PHE A 27 -18.93 8.29 1.87
C PHE A 27 -19.10 7.08 2.78
N ALA A 28 -20.28 6.46 2.74
CA ALA A 28 -20.53 5.19 3.44
C ALA A 28 -19.96 3.98 2.69
N ALA A 29 -19.72 4.11 1.37
CA ALA A 29 -19.12 3.08 0.54
C ALA A 29 -18.47 3.68 -0.70
N PHE A 30 -17.45 2.99 -1.23
CA PHE A 30 -16.83 3.35 -2.50
C PHE A 30 -17.69 2.92 -3.68
N ARG A 31 -17.99 3.87 -4.57
CA ARG A 31 -18.64 3.58 -5.84
C ARG A 31 -17.62 3.23 -6.92
N ARG A 32 -18.06 2.64 -8.02
CA ARG A 32 -17.22 2.43 -9.21
C ARG A 32 -16.63 3.78 -9.66
N GLY A 33 -15.31 3.83 -9.90
CA GLY A 33 -14.60 5.05 -10.28
C GLY A 33 -14.16 5.94 -9.11
N PHE A 34 -14.36 5.52 -7.85
CA PHE A 34 -13.87 6.27 -6.70
C PHE A 34 -12.32 6.33 -6.70
N PRO A 35 -11.70 7.49 -6.41
CA PRO A 35 -10.28 7.74 -6.63
C PRO A 35 -9.39 7.17 -5.49
N VAL A 36 -9.61 5.92 -5.07
CA VAL A 36 -8.94 5.32 -3.89
C VAL A 36 -7.42 5.40 -3.99
N LEU A 37 -6.83 5.10 -5.15
CA LEU A 37 -5.37 5.15 -5.31
C LEU A 37 -4.83 6.57 -5.20
N LYS A 38 -5.58 7.56 -5.70
CA LYS A 38 -5.19 8.98 -5.56
C LYS A 38 -5.32 9.45 -4.11
N LEU A 39 -6.31 8.97 -3.38
CA LEU A 39 -6.42 9.20 -1.94
C LEU A 39 -5.23 8.58 -1.20
N LEU A 40 -4.91 7.30 -1.46
CA LEU A 40 -3.74 6.61 -0.88
C LEU A 40 -2.43 7.38 -1.15
N GLU A 41 -2.18 7.76 -2.40
CA GLU A 41 -0.98 8.52 -2.80
C GLU A 41 -0.93 9.87 -2.06
N SER A 42 -2.02 10.63 -2.09
CA SER A 42 -2.08 11.98 -1.51
C SER A 42 -1.98 12.02 0.02
N VAL A 43 -2.40 10.97 0.74
CA VAL A 43 -2.22 10.89 2.21
C VAL A 43 -0.75 11.00 2.59
N PHE A 44 0.11 10.30 1.87
CA PHE A 44 1.50 10.13 2.26
C PHE A 44 2.47 11.05 1.51
N GLU A 45 2.04 11.66 0.41
CA GLU A 45 2.80 12.67 -0.34
C GLU A 45 2.30 14.09 0.01
N ASP A 46 1.22 14.56 -0.63
CA ASP A 46 0.81 15.96 -0.61
C ASP A 46 0.21 16.43 0.72
N PHE A 47 -0.61 15.59 1.36
CA PHE A 47 -1.44 15.99 2.50
C PHE A 47 -0.91 15.52 3.85
N ARG A 48 0.24 14.83 3.88
CA ARG A 48 0.83 14.31 5.12
C ARG A 48 0.94 15.40 6.21
N PRO A 49 1.51 16.59 5.96
CA PRO A 49 1.67 17.59 7.01
C PRO A 49 0.35 18.00 7.66
N GLY A 50 -0.67 18.30 6.85
CA GLY A 50 -2.00 18.70 7.34
C GLY A 50 -2.74 17.56 8.04
N LEU A 51 -2.61 16.31 7.56
CA LEU A 51 -3.22 15.16 8.21
C LEU A 51 -2.55 14.83 9.55
N THR A 52 -1.24 15.05 9.67
CA THR A 52 -0.52 14.94 10.95
C THR A 52 -0.98 16.00 11.94
N GLU A 53 -1.08 17.27 11.53
CA GLU A 53 -1.54 18.38 12.38
C GLU A 53 -2.96 18.13 12.91
N LEU A 54 -3.82 17.54 12.08
CA LEU A 54 -5.19 17.16 12.46
C LEU A 54 -5.28 15.85 13.27
N GLY A 55 -4.16 15.20 13.59
CA GLY A 55 -4.13 13.93 14.31
C GLY A 55 -4.82 12.78 13.59
N LYS A 56 -4.88 12.83 12.25
CA LYS A 56 -5.56 11.82 11.41
C LYS A 56 -4.66 10.64 11.03
N LEU A 57 -3.34 10.83 11.07
CA LEU A 57 -2.37 9.77 10.91
C LEU A 57 -2.06 9.14 12.27
N LYS A 58 -2.16 7.82 12.35
CA LYS A 58 -1.83 7.05 13.55
C LYS A 58 -0.68 6.10 13.25
N GLU A 59 0.22 5.91 14.20
CA GLU A 59 1.22 4.85 14.12
C GLU A 59 0.69 3.61 14.85
N VAL A 60 0.72 2.46 14.17
CA VAL A 60 0.31 1.18 14.76
C VAL A 60 1.36 0.10 14.46
N PRO A 61 1.65 -0.81 15.41
CA PRO A 61 2.55 -1.91 15.13
C PRO A 61 1.91 -2.92 14.18
N LEU A 62 2.72 -3.55 13.32
CA LEU A 62 2.24 -4.49 12.29
C LEU A 62 1.41 -5.65 12.85
N ARG A 63 1.67 -6.10 14.08
CA ARG A 63 0.86 -7.14 14.74
C ARG A 63 -0.62 -6.79 14.89
N LEU A 64 -1.00 -5.52 14.81
CA LEU A 64 -2.41 -5.09 14.83
C LEU A 64 -3.05 -5.07 13.44
N LEU A 65 -2.25 -5.17 12.38
CA LEU A 65 -2.71 -5.23 11.01
C LEU A 65 -2.89 -6.69 10.58
N ASN A 66 -3.90 -6.94 9.76
CA ASN A 66 -4.14 -8.26 9.19
C ASN A 66 -3.53 -8.34 7.79
N TYR A 67 -2.47 -9.11 7.63
CA TYR A 67 -1.83 -9.35 6.33
C TYR A 67 -2.81 -9.87 5.26
N ALA A 68 -3.85 -10.61 5.65
CA ALA A 68 -4.90 -11.09 4.74
C ALA A 68 -5.72 -9.95 4.15
N ALA A 69 -5.90 -8.87 4.91
CA ALA A 69 -6.75 -7.74 4.55
C ALA A 69 -6.05 -6.72 3.64
N ILE A 70 -4.75 -6.90 3.36
CA ILE A 70 -4.04 -6.11 2.36
C ILE A 70 -4.63 -6.43 0.97
N CYS A 71 -5.04 -5.40 0.24
CA CYS A 71 -5.74 -5.56 -1.03
C CYS A 71 -5.39 -4.48 -2.06
N GLY A 72 -5.56 -4.83 -3.34
CA GLY A 72 -5.39 -3.89 -4.45
C GLY A 72 -3.93 -3.70 -4.85
N ARG A 73 -3.60 -2.49 -5.31
CA ARG A 73 -2.23 -2.09 -5.68
C ARG A 73 -1.37 -1.92 -4.43
N ILE A 74 -0.19 -2.51 -4.45
CA ILE A 74 0.88 -2.31 -3.48
C ILE A 74 1.98 -1.55 -4.20
N ASP A 75 2.28 -0.35 -3.74
CA ASP A 75 3.42 0.42 -4.18
C ASP A 75 4.63 0.05 -3.35
N VAL A 76 5.75 -0.16 -4.05
CA VAL A 76 7.03 -0.45 -3.43
C VAL A 76 8.03 0.57 -3.92
N GLN A 77 8.72 1.19 -2.98
CA GLN A 77 9.91 1.97 -3.25
C GLN A 77 11.08 1.31 -2.54
N PHE A 78 12.13 1.02 -3.31
CA PHE A 78 13.41 0.60 -2.80
C PHE A 78 14.41 1.75 -2.95
N THR A 79 15.18 2.03 -1.92
CA THR A 79 16.12 3.16 -1.88
C THR A 79 17.47 2.67 -1.37
N ILE A 80 18.54 2.97 -2.12
CA ILE A 80 19.91 2.60 -1.76
C ILE A 80 20.78 3.86 -1.75
N PRO A 81 21.67 4.05 -0.75
CA PRO A 81 22.69 5.10 -0.79
C PRO A 81 23.73 4.85 -1.88
N ILE A 82 24.14 5.90 -2.61
CA ILE A 82 25.15 5.81 -3.69
C ILE A 82 26.58 5.73 -3.12
N GLU A 83 26.80 6.15 -1.87
CA GLU A 83 28.14 6.27 -1.26
C GLU A 83 28.86 4.95 -0.95
N MET A 84 28.22 3.80 -1.17
CA MET A 84 28.83 2.51 -0.86
C MET A 84 29.19 1.77 -2.15
N ASP A 85 30.47 1.42 -2.27
CA ASP A 85 31.06 0.52 -3.27
C ASP A 85 30.59 -0.95 -3.05
N VAL A 86 29.32 -1.11 -2.68
CA VAL A 86 28.65 -2.38 -2.46
C VAL A 86 28.28 -2.92 -3.83
N LYS A 87 28.76 -4.13 -4.13
CA LYS A 87 28.31 -4.89 -5.29
C LYS A 87 26.78 -4.95 -5.30
N TYR A 88 26.18 -4.12 -6.14
CA TYR A 88 24.75 -4.04 -6.34
C TYR A 88 24.26 -5.39 -6.88
N SER A 89 23.55 -6.15 -6.05
CA SER A 89 22.70 -7.23 -6.55
C SER A 89 21.32 -6.64 -6.84
N GLU A 90 20.77 -6.96 -8.01
CA GLU A 90 19.42 -6.52 -8.35
C GLU A 90 18.47 -7.04 -7.26
N PRO A 91 17.80 -6.16 -6.51
CA PRO A 91 16.95 -6.58 -5.40
C PRO A 91 15.70 -7.30 -5.91
N TRP A 92 15.43 -7.25 -7.22
CA TRP A 92 14.26 -7.86 -7.83
C TRP A 92 14.60 -9.21 -8.45
N ASN A 93 13.72 -10.18 -8.31
CA ASN A 93 13.86 -11.44 -9.03
C ASN A 93 13.66 -11.20 -10.54
N SER A 94 14.43 -11.91 -11.39
CA SER A 94 14.32 -11.82 -12.85
C SER A 94 12.94 -12.25 -13.37
N SER A 95 12.21 -13.09 -12.63
CA SER A 95 10.83 -13.49 -12.92
C SER A 95 9.77 -12.42 -12.60
N CYS A 96 10.16 -11.29 -12.01
CA CYS A 96 9.23 -10.20 -11.73
C CYS A 96 8.83 -9.49 -13.04
N GLU A 97 7.61 -9.72 -13.50
CA GLU A 97 7.09 -9.13 -14.75
C GLU A 97 6.45 -7.74 -14.61
N HIS A 98 6.38 -7.21 -13.39
CA HIS A 98 5.81 -5.89 -13.13
C HIS A 98 6.81 -4.78 -13.47
N GLU A 99 6.29 -3.63 -13.87
CA GLU A 99 7.08 -2.49 -14.30
C GLU A 99 7.95 -1.94 -13.16
N LYS A 100 9.21 -1.62 -13.48
CA LYS A 100 10.18 -1.04 -12.55
C LYS A 100 10.66 0.27 -13.16
N VAL A 101 10.55 1.36 -12.41
CA VAL A 101 11.02 2.68 -12.81
C VAL A 101 12.18 3.07 -11.90
N VAL A 102 13.33 3.37 -12.51
CA VAL A 102 14.48 3.93 -11.79
C VAL A 102 14.35 5.45 -11.84
N LEU A 103 14.34 6.08 -10.66
CA LEU A 103 14.35 7.53 -10.53
C LEU A 103 15.80 7.98 -10.40
N ASP A 104 16.42 8.25 -11.54
CA ASP A 104 17.77 8.80 -11.62
C ASP A 104 17.75 10.33 -11.44
N GLY A 105 18.73 10.88 -10.69
CA GLY A 105 18.87 12.33 -10.48
C GLY A 105 18.77 12.82 -9.03
N LEU A 106 18.60 11.92 -8.05
CA LEU A 106 18.71 12.28 -6.64
C LEU A 106 20.19 12.25 -6.21
N PRO A 107 20.77 13.35 -5.70
CA PRO A 107 22.13 13.30 -5.15
C PRO A 107 22.17 12.29 -4.00
N GLN A 108 23.20 11.43 -4.01
CA GLN A 108 23.50 10.43 -2.97
C GLN A 108 22.57 9.21 -2.86
N ARG A 109 21.50 9.06 -3.65
CA ARG A 109 20.59 7.89 -3.55
C ARG A 109 20.08 7.42 -4.91
N ARG A 110 19.95 6.10 -5.07
CA ARG A 110 19.19 5.47 -6.16
C ARG A 110 17.86 5.00 -5.62
N VAL A 111 16.79 5.30 -6.36
CA VAL A 111 15.43 4.94 -5.98
C VAL A 111 14.80 4.14 -7.11
N THR A 112 14.35 2.92 -6.80
CA THR A 112 13.56 2.10 -7.72
C THR A 112 12.14 2.01 -7.21
N VAL A 113 11.18 2.35 -8.05
CA VAL A 113 9.76 2.25 -7.74
C VAL A 113 9.14 1.15 -8.59
N THR A 114 8.27 0.37 -7.98
CA THR A 114 7.48 -0.64 -8.67
C THR A 114 6.13 -0.80 -7.98
N HIS A 115 5.21 -1.51 -8.63
CA HIS A 115 3.92 -1.81 -8.06
C HIS A 115 3.47 -3.20 -8.49
N PHE A 116 2.73 -3.88 -7.62
CA PHE A 116 2.10 -5.16 -7.92
C PHE A 116 0.72 -5.22 -7.26
N LYS A 117 -0.17 -6.08 -7.74
CA LYS A 117 -1.46 -6.29 -7.08
C LYS A 117 -1.43 -7.48 -6.14
N ARG A 118 -2.26 -7.40 -5.10
CA ARG A 118 -2.64 -8.51 -4.23
C ARG A 118 -4.16 -8.65 -4.21
N CYS A 119 -4.63 -9.86 -4.48
CA CYS A 119 -6.04 -10.21 -4.44
C CYS A 119 -6.46 -10.68 -3.03
N LEU A 120 -7.63 -10.27 -2.57
CA LEU A 120 -8.29 -10.90 -1.43
C LEU A 120 -8.77 -12.27 -1.93
N LEU A 121 -8.31 -13.36 -1.31
CA LEU A 121 -8.82 -14.69 -1.62
C LEU A 121 -10.31 -14.73 -1.26
N ILE A 122 -11.15 -14.87 -2.29
CA ILE A 122 -12.54 -15.26 -2.12
C ILE A 122 -12.49 -16.78 -2.13
N ASP A 123 -12.79 -17.42 -1.01
CA ASP A 123 -12.94 -18.89 -0.96
C ASP A 123 -13.91 -19.29 -2.06
N ASN A 124 -13.41 -19.91 -3.16
CA ASN A 124 -14.17 -20.70 -4.13
C ASN A 124 -13.34 -21.33 -5.27
N SER A 125 -12.05 -21.65 -5.07
CA SER A 125 -11.38 -22.57 -6.02
C SER A 125 -10.24 -23.32 -5.36
N GLY A 126 -10.40 -24.65 -5.28
CA GLY A 126 -9.29 -25.57 -5.03
C GLY A 126 -8.29 -25.47 -6.17
N GLY A 127 -7.03 -25.16 -5.84
CA GLY A 127 -5.98 -25.01 -6.84
C GLY A 127 -4.63 -24.61 -6.22
N ASP A 128 -3.76 -25.62 -6.19
CA ASP A 128 -2.29 -25.61 -6.10
C ASP A 128 -1.52 -25.20 -4.83
N VAL A 129 -0.53 -26.06 -4.56
CA VAL A 129 0.28 -26.24 -3.34
C VAL A 129 1.23 -25.06 -3.05
N ALA A 130 1.36 -24.07 -3.95
CA ALA A 130 2.16 -22.86 -3.73
C ALA A 130 1.47 -21.80 -2.84
N TYR A 131 0.19 -21.99 -2.52
CA TYR A 131 -0.65 -21.08 -1.75
C TYR A 131 -0.61 -21.29 -0.23
N ALA A 132 0.04 -22.33 0.29
CA ALA A 132 -0.08 -22.72 1.71
C ALA A 132 0.32 -21.64 2.74
N TYR A 133 1.18 -20.68 2.39
CA TYR A 133 1.51 -19.55 3.29
C TYR A 133 0.47 -18.42 3.22
N ILE A 134 -0.20 -18.25 2.08
CA ILE A 134 -1.20 -17.19 1.82
C ILE A 134 -2.62 -17.69 2.21
N SER A 135 -2.92 -18.97 2.02
CA SER A 135 -4.18 -19.64 2.39
C SER A 135 -4.43 -19.76 3.88
N ARG A 136 -3.42 -19.52 4.73
CA ARG A 136 -3.58 -19.57 6.20
C ARG A 136 -4.47 -18.46 6.74
N PHE A 137 -4.74 -17.43 5.94
CA PHE A 137 -5.41 -16.24 6.41
C PHE A 137 -6.83 -16.15 5.85
N LYS A 138 -7.79 -16.60 6.67
CA LYS A 138 -9.22 -16.47 6.39
C LYS A 138 -9.64 -15.00 6.51
N ILE A 139 -10.26 -14.46 5.48
CA ILE A 139 -10.86 -13.12 5.50
C ILE A 139 -12.35 -13.28 5.84
N ARG A 140 -12.85 -12.56 6.85
CA ARG A 140 -14.30 -12.32 6.95
C ARG A 140 -14.63 -11.16 6.02
N ALA A 141 -15.28 -11.47 4.90
CA ALA A 141 -15.64 -10.49 3.89
C ALA A 141 -16.65 -9.47 4.45
N ARG A 142 -16.35 -8.17 4.34
CA ARG A 142 -17.35 -7.09 4.41
C ARG A 142 -17.46 -6.47 3.02
N GLU A 143 -18.66 -6.04 2.62
CA GLU A 143 -19.13 -5.59 1.29
C GLU A 143 -18.20 -4.68 0.43
N HIS A 144 -17.08 -4.20 0.96
CA HIS A 144 -16.03 -3.42 0.31
C HIS A 144 -15.22 -4.19 -0.76
N HIS A 145 -15.61 -5.39 -1.22
CA HIS A 145 -14.81 -6.17 -2.20
C HIS A 145 -14.97 -5.69 -3.65
N ALA A 146 -16.10 -5.05 -3.99
CA ALA A 146 -16.42 -4.73 -5.38
C ALA A 146 -15.44 -3.72 -6.02
N TRP A 147 -14.93 -2.76 -5.24
CA TRP A 147 -13.97 -1.77 -5.74
C TRP A 147 -12.56 -2.35 -5.89
N ALA A 148 -12.15 -3.21 -4.95
CA ALA A 148 -10.85 -3.88 -5.00
C ALA A 148 -10.74 -4.69 -6.29
N LEU A 149 -11.79 -5.43 -6.66
CA LEU A 149 -11.90 -6.20 -7.90
C LEU A 149 -11.85 -5.33 -9.17
N ALA A 150 -12.45 -4.14 -9.14
CA ALA A 150 -12.52 -3.25 -10.31
C ALA A 150 -11.16 -2.67 -10.72
N GLN A 151 -10.21 -2.52 -9.77
CA GLN A 151 -8.86 -2.02 -10.05
C GLN A 151 -7.86 -3.13 -10.42
N LEU A 152 -8.21 -4.41 -10.23
CA LEU A 152 -7.29 -5.54 -10.48
C LEU A 152 -6.88 -5.71 -11.94
N LYS A 153 -7.64 -5.18 -12.91
CA LYS A 153 -7.35 -5.38 -14.34
C LYS A 153 -6.11 -4.63 -14.83
N LEU A 154 -5.65 -3.62 -14.09
CA LEU A 154 -4.57 -2.73 -14.55
C LEU A 154 -3.17 -3.17 -14.08
N TYR A 155 -3.07 -4.13 -13.16
CA TYR A 155 -1.82 -4.46 -12.48
C TYR A 155 -1.52 -5.95 -12.52
N LYS A 156 -0.22 -6.29 -12.57
CA LYS A 156 0.25 -7.68 -12.50
C LYS A 156 0.40 -8.16 -11.07
N GLU A 157 0.04 -9.42 -10.81
CA GLU A 157 0.41 -10.07 -9.56
C GLU A 157 1.90 -10.37 -9.57
N CYS A 158 2.52 -10.34 -8.39
CA CYS A 158 3.89 -10.78 -8.23
C CYS A 158 4.02 -11.60 -6.96
N LEU A 159 4.21 -12.91 -7.13
CA LEU A 159 4.35 -13.83 -6.01
C LEU A 159 5.64 -13.54 -5.22
N PHE A 160 6.73 -13.20 -5.91
CA PHE A 160 8.01 -12.90 -5.27
C PHE A 160 7.92 -11.64 -4.38
N CYS A 161 7.42 -10.53 -4.92
CA CYS A 161 7.22 -9.30 -4.15
C CYS A 161 6.18 -9.46 -3.03
N SER A 162 5.13 -10.27 -3.27
CA SER A 162 4.15 -10.61 -2.23
C SER A 162 4.78 -11.38 -1.08
N ARG A 163 5.61 -12.40 -1.38
CA ARG A 163 6.34 -13.19 -0.37
C ARG A 163 7.34 -12.33 0.39
N ARG A 164 8.04 -11.41 -0.28
CA ARG A 164 8.93 -10.46 0.39
C ARG A 164 8.17 -9.56 1.37
N LEU A 165 7.05 -8.98 0.93
CA LEU A 165 6.20 -8.19 1.83
C LEU A 165 5.71 -9.04 3.02
N ALA A 166 5.32 -10.30 2.79
CA ALA A 166 4.95 -11.22 3.86
C ALA A 166 6.08 -11.38 4.87
N HIS A 167 7.29 -11.64 4.37
CA HIS A 167 8.47 -11.83 5.19
C HIS A 167 8.75 -10.60 6.06
N HIS A 168 8.78 -9.40 5.47
CA HIS A 168 8.95 -8.17 6.24
C HIS A 168 7.83 -7.96 7.26
N PHE A 169 6.59 -8.23 6.88
CA PHE A 169 5.43 -8.02 7.74
C PHE A 169 5.43 -8.93 8.97
N PHE A 170 5.72 -10.23 8.79
CA PHE A 170 5.65 -11.21 9.88
C PHE A 170 6.89 -11.22 10.77
N ASN A 171 8.07 -10.92 10.22
CA ASN A 171 9.31 -10.94 11.00
C ASN A 171 9.53 -9.64 11.80
N ASN A 172 8.70 -8.61 11.58
CA ASN A 172 8.82 -7.32 12.24
C ASN A 172 7.48 -6.90 12.88
N PRO A 173 6.93 -7.68 13.82
CA PRO A 173 5.59 -7.45 14.37
C PRO A 173 5.44 -6.10 15.11
N ASP A 174 6.54 -5.57 15.64
CA ASP A 174 6.60 -4.30 16.37
C ASP A 174 6.96 -3.10 15.47
N GLN A 175 7.28 -3.33 14.19
CA GLN A 175 7.52 -2.25 13.25
C GLN A 175 6.26 -1.38 13.17
N LEU A 176 6.46 -0.06 13.26
CA LEU A 176 5.35 0.88 13.13
C LEU A 176 5.00 1.12 11.67
N ALA A 177 3.70 1.10 11.40
CA ALA A 177 3.08 1.55 10.16
C ALA A 177 2.27 2.81 10.43
N THR A 178 2.36 3.77 9.52
CA THR A 178 1.49 4.95 9.53
C THR A 178 0.18 4.59 8.84
N VAL A 179 -0.93 4.84 9.52
CA VAL A 179 -2.28 4.48 9.10
C VAL A 179 -3.16 5.71 9.05
N PHE A 180 -3.86 5.88 7.93
CA PHE A 180 -5.01 6.77 7.81
C PHE A 180 -6.27 5.91 7.66
N VAL A 181 -7.34 6.26 8.37
CA VAL A 181 -8.63 5.56 8.30
C VAL A 181 -9.68 6.51 7.75
N ASP A 182 -10.38 6.09 6.71
CA ASP A 182 -11.50 6.85 6.16
C ASP A 182 -12.87 6.40 6.71
N SER A 183 -13.91 7.14 6.37
CA SER A 183 -15.30 6.89 6.79
C SER A 183 -15.90 5.57 6.31
N THR A 184 -15.25 4.89 5.36
CA THR A 184 -15.64 3.55 4.90
C THR A 184 -14.93 2.43 5.66
N GLU A 185 -14.20 2.76 6.75
CA GLU A 185 -13.32 1.85 7.48
C GLU A 185 -12.12 1.34 6.65
N MET A 186 -11.87 1.97 5.51
CA MET A 186 -10.72 1.64 4.68
C MET A 186 -9.46 2.26 5.26
N CYS A 187 -8.41 1.45 5.36
CA CYS A 187 -7.12 1.90 5.87
C CYS A 187 -6.14 2.11 4.73
N TYR A 188 -5.51 3.28 4.70
CA TYR A 188 -4.35 3.59 3.87
C TYR A 188 -3.11 3.46 4.73
N ILE A 189 -2.15 2.66 4.28
CA ILE A 189 -1.01 2.26 5.08
C ILE A 189 0.28 2.61 4.36
N GLU A 190 1.21 3.24 5.08
CA GLU A 190 2.61 3.36 4.72
C GLU A 190 3.45 2.69 5.79
N LEU A 191 4.43 1.91 5.38
CA LEU A 191 5.41 1.32 6.28
C LEU A 191 6.75 1.19 5.59
N SER A 192 7.83 1.18 6.36
CA SER A 192 9.17 1.05 5.81
C SER A 192 10.02 0.10 6.66
N PHE A 193 10.97 -0.54 6.01
CA PHE A 193 11.98 -1.38 6.64
C PHE A 193 13.35 -0.98 6.12
N VAL A 194 14.34 -1.05 7.00
CA VAL A 194 15.74 -1.08 6.58
C VAL A 194 16.08 -2.54 6.29
N ASP A 195 16.77 -2.78 5.18
CA ASP A 195 17.20 -4.10 4.78
C ASP A 195 18.19 -4.63 5.82
N PRO A 196 17.91 -5.78 6.47
CA PRO A 196 18.75 -6.28 7.53
C PRO A 196 20.11 -6.79 7.02
N ASP A 197 20.21 -7.13 5.73
CA ASP A 197 21.43 -7.71 5.15
C ASP A 197 22.52 -6.64 4.94
N ASP A 198 22.12 -5.42 4.56
CA ASP A 198 23.05 -4.31 4.32
C ASP A 198 22.95 -3.16 5.32
N GLY A 199 21.89 -3.11 6.14
CA GLY A 199 21.66 -2.09 7.16
C GLY A 199 21.45 -0.67 6.63
N VAL A 200 21.35 -0.48 5.31
CA VAL A 200 21.34 0.85 4.68
C VAL A 200 20.24 1.01 3.63
N SER A 201 19.89 -0.06 2.93
CA SER A 201 18.84 -0.03 1.93
C SER A 201 17.48 0.05 2.60
N LYS A 202 16.56 0.79 2.00
CA LYS A 202 15.23 1.01 2.58
C LYS A 202 14.15 0.53 1.63
N TRP A 203 13.29 -0.32 2.16
CA TRP A 203 12.03 -0.72 1.56
C TRP A 203 10.92 0.17 2.11
N ARG A 204 10.12 0.79 1.25
CA ARG A 204 8.88 1.49 1.61
C ARG A 204 7.72 0.86 0.88
N TYR A 205 6.66 0.53 1.61
CA TYR A 205 5.42 -0.04 1.07
C TYR A 205 4.27 0.91 1.31
N ARG A 206 3.39 1.05 0.32
CA ARG A 206 2.09 1.69 0.47
C ARG A 206 0.99 0.85 -0.11
N PHE A 207 -0.10 0.71 0.63
CA PHE A 207 -1.21 -0.11 0.19
C PHE A 207 -2.49 0.19 0.96
N CYS A 208 -3.55 -0.40 0.45
CA CYS A 208 -4.87 -0.44 1.01
C CYS A 208 -5.04 -1.68 1.93
N HIS A 209 -5.65 -1.51 3.09
CA HIS A 209 -6.00 -2.57 4.03
C HIS A 209 -7.49 -2.49 4.39
N SER A 210 -8.23 -3.58 4.20
CA SER A 210 -9.66 -3.63 4.48
C SER A 210 -9.94 -3.85 5.97
N GLY A 211 -10.80 -3.01 6.53
CA GLY A 211 -11.16 -3.06 7.95
C GLY A 211 -10.12 -2.43 8.87
N LEU A 212 -10.56 -2.16 10.09
CA LEU A 212 -9.79 -1.47 11.11
C LEU A 212 -8.67 -2.36 11.67
N PRO A 213 -7.50 -1.77 12.00
CA PRO A 213 -6.48 -2.47 12.78
C PRO A 213 -7.09 -2.94 14.11
N SER A 214 -6.67 -4.12 14.55
CA SER A 214 -7.17 -4.72 15.79
C SER A 214 -6.88 -3.78 16.96
N ARG A 215 -7.94 -3.21 17.55
CA ARG A 215 -7.90 -2.23 18.66
C ARG A 215 -7.21 -0.89 18.31
N ILE A 216 -7.84 -0.11 17.44
CA ILE A 216 -7.79 1.36 17.57
C ILE A 216 -9.05 1.77 18.34
N ASN A 217 -8.98 1.74 19.68
CA ASN A 217 -9.94 2.46 20.51
C ASN A 217 -9.37 3.85 20.80
#